data_AF-A0A803T3W0-F1
#
_entry.id   AF-A0A803T3W0-F1
#
_cell.length_a   1.000
_cell.length_b   1.000
_cell.length_c   1.000
_cell.angle_alpha   90.00
_cell.angle_beta   90.00
_cell.angle_gamma   90.00
#
_symmetry.space_group_name_H-M   'P 1'
#
loop_
_entity.id
_entity.type
_entity.pdbx_description
1 polymer ?
#
loop_
_entity_poly.entity_id
_entity_poly.type
_entity_poly.pdbx_seq_one_letter_code
_entity_poly.pdbx_strand_id
1 'polypeptide(L)' 'MVQFNYSFWLPISVLRYLFSITVRPGMCPPDTVICAKPRRNECQSDINCPSPKKCCYNSCAYHCVNPV' A
#
# COMPACT_ATOMS: atom_id res chain seq x y z
N MET A 1 -18.37 1.02 18.03
CA MET A 1 -19.25 1.99 17.35
C MET A 1 -19.23 3.32 18.08
N VAL A 2 -18.25 4.20 17.84
CA VAL A 2 -18.45 5.65 17.99
C VAL A 2 -17.31 6.44 17.34
N GLN A 3 -17.69 7.41 16.50
CA GLN A 3 -16.89 8.48 15.91
C GLN A 3 -16.69 9.62 16.91
N PHE A 4 -15.60 10.39 16.84
CA PHE A 4 -15.60 11.82 17.21
C PHE A 4 -14.60 12.65 16.37
N ASN A 5 -15.20 13.59 15.63
CA ASN A 5 -14.68 14.82 15.01
C ASN A 5 -14.33 15.90 16.08
N TYR A 6 -13.59 17.01 15.91
CA TYR A 6 -13.20 17.86 14.76
C TYR A 6 -12.03 18.81 15.17
N SER A 7 -11.18 19.19 14.18
CA SER A 7 -10.50 20.49 14.00
C SER A 7 -9.28 20.91 14.84
N PHE A 8 -8.09 20.92 14.23
CA PHE A 8 -7.18 22.08 14.11
C PHE A 8 -6.07 21.77 13.05
N TRP A 9 -6.35 22.07 11.78
CA TRP A 9 -5.40 22.35 10.67
C TRP A 9 -4.46 21.28 10.09
N LEU A 10 -4.84 20.00 10.04
CA LEU A 10 -4.22 19.04 9.09
C LEU A 10 -5.28 18.57 8.10
N PRO A 11 -5.08 18.73 6.77
CA PRO A 11 -6.10 18.30 5.82
C PRO A 11 -6.32 16.79 5.97
N ILE A 12 -7.56 16.33 5.77
CA ILE A 12 -7.95 14.90 5.84
C ILE A 12 -7.03 14.02 4.96
N SER A 13 -6.46 14.62 3.91
CA SER A 13 -5.39 14.08 3.07
C SER A 13 -4.17 13.55 3.85
N VAL A 14 -3.79 14.20 4.95
CA VAL A 14 -2.57 13.92 5.74
C VAL A 14 -2.77 12.76 6.71
N LEU A 15 -3.97 12.56 7.26
CA LEU A 15 -4.32 11.36 8.05
C LEU A 15 -4.38 10.11 7.17
N ARG A 16 -4.85 10.25 5.93
CA ARG A 16 -4.70 9.22 4.88
C ARG A 16 -3.23 8.91 4.57
N TYR A 17 -2.37 9.92 4.66
CA TYR A 17 -0.92 9.79 4.47
C TYR A 17 -0.23 9.09 5.66
N LEU A 18 -0.60 9.41 6.91
CA LEU A 18 -0.07 8.77 8.13
C LEU A 18 -0.47 7.30 8.26
N PHE A 19 -1.65 6.89 7.80
CA PHE A 19 -2.02 5.47 7.70
C PHE A 19 -1.25 4.75 6.58
N SER A 20 -0.84 5.48 5.54
CA SER A 20 0.11 4.99 4.53
C SER A 20 1.54 4.86 5.08
N ILE A 21 1.79 5.13 6.38
CA ILE A 21 3.11 4.99 7.05
C ILE A 21 3.17 3.75 7.96
N THR A 22 2.19 2.83 7.92
CA THR A 22 2.40 1.43 8.37
C THR A 22 3.29 0.65 7.38
N VAL A 23 4.28 1.33 6.83
CA VAL A 23 5.03 1.03 5.62
C VAL A 23 6.40 0.58 6.08
N ARG A 24 6.72 -0.69 5.82
CA ARG A 24 8.11 -1.15 5.92
C ARG A 24 8.98 -0.21 5.10
N PRO A 25 10.15 0.22 5.59
CA PRO A 25 11.00 1.18 4.88
C PRO A 25 11.26 0.73 3.43
N GLY A 26 11.22 1.67 2.50
CA GLY A 26 11.44 1.47 1.06
C GLY A 26 10.19 1.58 0.19
N MET A 27 10.39 1.78 -1.12
CA MET A 27 9.32 2.04 -2.10
C MET A 27 8.99 0.79 -2.93
N CYS A 28 7.80 0.78 -3.55
CA CYS A 28 7.48 -0.23 -4.54
C CYS A 28 8.29 0.02 -5.82
N PRO A 29 8.88 -1.01 -6.44
CA PRO A 29 9.51 -0.86 -7.75
C PRO A 29 8.49 -0.42 -8.81
N PRO A 30 8.89 0.33 -9.84
CA PRO A 30 8.00 0.73 -10.92
C PRO A 30 7.55 -0.50 -11.72
N ASP A 31 6.23 -0.67 -11.85
CA ASP A 31 5.64 -1.67 -12.73
C ASP A 31 5.48 -1.07 -14.13
N THR A 32 6.12 -1.69 -15.12
CA THR A 32 6.07 -1.26 -16.54
C THR A 32 5.12 -2.13 -17.37
N VAL A 33 4.38 -3.03 -16.73
CA VAL A 33 3.57 -4.04 -17.40
C VAL A 33 2.16 -3.49 -17.66
N ILE A 34 1.77 -3.42 -18.94
CA ILE A 34 0.40 -3.09 -19.33
C ILE A 34 -0.39 -4.38 -19.49
N CYS A 35 -1.46 -4.51 -18.73
CA CYS A 35 -2.22 -5.74 -18.60
C CYS A 35 -3.59 -5.65 -19.28
N ALA A 36 -3.91 -6.62 -20.14
CA ALA A 36 -5.24 -6.70 -20.75
C ALA A 36 -6.32 -7.22 -19.78
N LYS A 37 -5.93 -7.96 -18.73
CA LYS A 37 -6.82 -8.50 -17.70
C LYS A 37 -6.14 -8.47 -16.32
N PRO A 38 -6.88 -8.15 -15.24
CA PRO A 38 -6.36 -8.25 -13.88
C PRO A 38 -6.13 -9.72 -13.50
N ARG A 39 -5.04 -9.99 -12.78
CA ARG A 39 -4.77 -11.30 -12.16
C ARG A 39 -5.23 -11.30 -10.70
N ARG A 40 -5.25 -12.47 -10.06
CA ARG A 40 -5.60 -12.59 -8.63
C ARG A 40 -4.47 -12.02 -7.78
N ASN A 41 -4.85 -11.23 -6.77
CA ASN A 41 -3.93 -10.65 -5.81
C ASN A 41 -3.41 -11.71 -4.84
N GLU A 42 -2.10 -11.72 -4.61
CA GLU A 42 -1.44 -12.56 -3.60
C GLU A 42 -1.41 -11.88 -2.23
N CYS A 43 -1.42 -10.55 -2.21
CA CYS A 43 -1.44 -9.74 -1.00
C CYS A 43 -2.42 -8.56 -1.14
N GLN A 44 -2.79 -7.96 -0.01
CA GLN A 44 -3.64 -6.77 0.04
C GLN A 44 -2.98 -5.62 0.81
N SER A 45 -2.03 -5.94 1.70
CA SER A 45 -1.30 -4.97 2.52
C SER A 45 0.08 -5.53 2.89
N ASP A 46 1.01 -4.66 3.26
CA ASP A 46 2.39 -5.00 3.65
C ASP A 46 2.44 -6.03 4.79
N ILE A 47 1.42 -6.06 5.67
CA ILE A 47 1.30 -7.01 6.78
C ILE A 47 1.10 -8.46 6.31
N ASN A 48 0.51 -8.66 5.13
CA ASN A 48 0.31 -9.98 4.55
C ASN A 48 1.62 -10.56 4.01
N CYS A 49 2.64 -9.72 3.83
CA CYS A 49 3.93 -10.12 3.34
C CYS A 49 4.90 -10.37 4.51
N PRO A 50 5.80 -11.36 4.41
CA PRO A 50 6.88 -11.54 5.38
C PRO A 50 7.90 -10.40 5.28
N SER A 51 8.42 -9.90 6.42
CA SER A 51 9.47 -8.87 6.45
C SER A 51 10.71 -9.37 5.69
N PRO A 52 11.36 -8.56 4.83
CA PRO A 52 11.18 -7.12 4.58
C PRO A 52 10.25 -6.77 3.39
N LYS A 53 9.49 -7.71 2.85
CA LYS A 53 8.72 -7.53 1.60
C LYS A 53 7.55 -6.57 1.76
N LYS A 54 7.12 -5.97 0.67
CA LYS A 54 5.97 -5.05 0.60
C LYS A 54 4.95 -5.53 -0.41
N CYS A 55 3.69 -5.19 -0.17
CA CYS A 55 2.61 -5.53 -1.08
C CYS A 55 2.49 -4.45 -2.16
N CYS A 56 2.96 -4.78 -3.36
CA CYS A 56 3.02 -3.83 -4.49
C CYS A 56 2.26 -4.38 -5.68
N TYR A 57 1.69 -3.47 -6.48
CA TYR A 57 1.12 -3.84 -7.76
C TYR A 57 2.24 -4.11 -8.75
N ASN A 58 2.33 -5.35 -9.23
CA ASN A 58 3.35 -5.79 -10.17
C ASN A 58 2.74 -6.85 -11.08
N SER A 59 3.01 -6.82 -12.39
CA SER A 59 2.55 -7.89 -13.30
C SER A 59 1.04 -8.19 -13.21
N CYS A 60 0.21 -7.14 -13.21
CA CYS A 60 -1.26 -7.22 -13.23
C CYS A 60 -1.95 -7.64 -11.94
N ALA A 61 -1.23 -7.79 -10.83
CA ALA A 61 -1.78 -8.18 -9.53
C ALA A 61 -0.95 -7.61 -8.37
N TYR A 62 -1.44 -7.74 -7.15
CA TYR A 62 -0.66 -7.40 -5.96
C TYR A 62 0.22 -8.57 -5.53
N HIS A 63 1.53 -8.34 -5.44
CA HIS A 63 2.54 -9.31 -5.07
C HIS A 63 3.42 -8.81 -3.92
N CYS A 64 3.96 -9.75 -3.14
CA CYS A 64 4.96 -9.44 -2.14
C CYS A 64 6.35 -9.28 -2.79
N VAL A 65 6.76 -8.05 -3.04
CA VAL A 65 8.05 -7.73 -3.66
C VAL A 65 9.03 -7.16 -2.65
N ASN A 66 10.32 -7.24 -2.96
CA ASN A 66 11.33 -6.56 -2.14
C ASN A 66 11.21 -5.04 -2.39
N PRO A 67 11.19 -4.23 -1.32
CA PRO A 67 11.27 -2.79 -1.47
C PRO A 67 12.59 -2.35 -2.10
N VAL A 68 12.55 -1.22 -2.80
CA VAL A 68 13.73 -0.49 -3.31
C VAL A 68 14.04 0.74 -2.45
#